data_AF-A0A815X911-F1
#
_entry.id   AF-A0A815X911-F1
#
_cell.length_a   1.000
_cell.length_b   1.000
_cell.length_c   1.000
_cell.angle_alpha   90.00
_cell.angle_beta   90.00
_cell.angle_gamma   90.00
#
_symmetry.space_group_name_H-M   'P 1'
#
loop_
_entity.id
_entity.type
_entity.pdbx_description
1 polymer ?
#
loop_
_entity_poly.entity_id
_entity_poly.type
_entity_poly.pdbx_seq_one_letter_code
_entity_poly.pdbx_strand_id
1 'polypeptide(L)'
;MHREYHCEFVDFNKLDFQEHETLNKFLTADIVLMDVSNPQKRPVFMYHKGNRESIGYTEDIVLIQTNAGNDAIQDLKACKIKRLVVYLYDEAQQVFYDLTSPSLFQRFPLLKNTLKTSLEAASAIIKKGLSDRYIARMTASRYEINDTALYKEFLWNKICNKIFTNKEQEYATPALILNLLYAFRDIQVRKIVDVNGITMFSIPMLSQDYESMIKVIEKCKQSDVIWKKLAPNPMIVYLTAFAYSRRNAEGDRDRALQILEKPTTTRKTENEQSNDAICLCGRIYKDKFTESNFEDKESLAKSIE
;
A
#
# COMPACT_ATOMS: atom_id res chain seq x y z
N MET A 1 14.04 -5.14 -18.91
CA MET A 1 12.98 -5.79 -18.09
C MET A 1 11.64 -5.20 -18.49
N HIS A 2 10.88 -5.90 -19.34
CA HIS A 2 9.54 -5.47 -19.72
C HIS A 2 8.63 -5.49 -18.48
N ARG A 3 8.03 -4.34 -18.16
CA ARG A 3 6.91 -4.26 -17.21
C ARG A 3 5.69 -4.75 -17.98
N GLU A 4 5.12 -5.89 -17.58
CA GLU A 4 3.81 -6.31 -18.09
C GLU A 4 2.76 -5.40 -17.50
N TYR A 5 2.26 -4.47 -18.31
CA TYR A 5 1.02 -3.77 -18.01
C TYR A 5 -0.12 -4.77 -18.26
N HIS A 6 -0.93 -5.06 -17.24
CA HIS A 6 -2.18 -5.77 -17.46
C HIS A 6 -3.20 -4.79 -18.06
N CYS A 7 -3.52 -4.98 -19.34
CA CYS A 7 -4.45 -4.11 -20.05
C CYS A 7 -5.79 -4.83 -20.23
N GLU A 8 -6.87 -4.21 -19.75
CA GLU A 8 -8.23 -4.69 -19.96
C GLU A 8 -9.03 -3.63 -20.70
N PHE A 9 -9.84 -4.07 -21.67
CA PHE A 9 -10.77 -3.19 -22.36
C PHE A 9 -12.08 -3.12 -21.57
N VAL A 10 -12.59 -1.90 -21.40
CA VAL A 10 -13.85 -1.63 -20.69
C VAL A 10 -14.88 -1.19 -21.72
N ASP A 11 -15.99 -1.93 -21.81
CA ASP A 11 -17.09 -1.56 -22.69
C ASP A 11 -17.81 -0.31 -22.15
N PHE A 12 -17.95 0.69 -23.01
CA PHE A 12 -18.63 1.94 -22.67
C PHE A 12 -20.09 1.73 -22.29
N ASN A 13 -20.84 0.90 -23.01
CA ASN A 13 -22.26 0.73 -22.75
C ASN A 13 -22.47 0.14 -21.36
N LYS A 14 -21.67 -0.86 -21.00
CA LYS A 14 -21.68 -1.49 -19.68
C LYS A 14 -21.28 -0.51 -18.57
N LEU A 15 -20.34 0.39 -18.85
CA LEU A 15 -19.94 1.45 -17.92
C LEU A 15 -21.06 2.48 -17.73
N ASP A 16 -21.71 2.90 -18.81
CA ASP A 16 -22.83 3.87 -18.82
C ASP A 16 -24.05 3.32 -18.06
N PHE A 17 -24.36 2.03 -18.23
CA PHE A 17 -25.36 1.31 -17.44
C PHE A 17 -24.90 0.96 -16.00
N GLN A 18 -23.69 1.39 -15.59
CA GLN A 18 -23.13 1.16 -14.26
C GLN A 18 -23.11 -0.32 -13.85
N GLU A 19 -22.83 -1.22 -14.79
CA GLU A 19 -22.67 -2.65 -14.51
C GLU A 19 -21.57 -2.84 -13.46
N HIS A 20 -21.91 -3.49 -12.35
CA HIS A 20 -21.07 -3.54 -11.14
C HIS A 20 -19.63 -4.00 -11.41
N GLU A 21 -19.43 -5.04 -12.21
CA GLU A 21 -18.08 -5.55 -12.50
C GLU A 21 -17.26 -4.57 -13.35
N THR A 22 -17.86 -4.04 -14.41
CA THR A 22 -17.24 -3.08 -15.34
C THR A 22 -16.91 -1.77 -14.63
N LEU A 23 -17.85 -1.28 -13.81
CA LEU A 23 -17.68 -0.08 -13.00
C LEU A 23 -16.57 -0.28 -11.96
N ASN A 24 -16.54 -1.41 -11.25
CA ASN A 24 -15.50 -1.68 -10.27
C ASN A 24 -14.12 -1.76 -10.92
N LYS A 25 -13.99 -2.42 -12.09
CA LYS A 25 -12.76 -2.44 -12.88
C LYS A 25 -12.32 -1.03 -13.26
N PHE A 26 -13.23 -0.21 -13.78
CA PHE A 26 -12.93 1.16 -14.16
C PHE A 26 -12.53 2.03 -12.96
N LEU A 27 -13.24 1.95 -11.84
CA LEU A 27 -12.98 2.80 -10.66
C LEU A 27 -11.71 2.40 -9.91
N THR A 28 -11.34 1.11 -9.93
CA THR A 28 -10.16 0.60 -9.18
C THR A 28 -8.90 0.44 -10.03
N ALA A 29 -8.97 0.69 -11.33
CA ALA A 29 -7.79 0.65 -12.20
C ALA A 29 -6.74 1.68 -11.79
N ASP A 30 -5.47 1.26 -11.78
CA ASP A 30 -4.33 2.12 -11.45
C ASP A 30 -4.18 3.29 -12.42
N ILE A 31 -4.36 3.02 -13.71
CA ILE A 31 -4.32 4.00 -14.80
C ILE A 31 -5.48 3.72 -15.74
N VAL A 32 -6.25 4.75 -16.09
CA VAL A 32 -7.30 4.65 -17.12
C VAL A 32 -6.89 5.46 -18.34
N LEU A 33 -6.99 4.85 -19.52
CA LEU A 33 -6.89 5.53 -20.81
C LEU A 33 -8.31 5.75 -21.35
N MET A 34 -8.72 7.01 -21.52
CA MET A 34 -10.06 7.36 -22.00
C MET A 34 -9.97 8.13 -23.31
N ASP A 35 -10.63 7.64 -24.36
CA ASP A 35 -10.84 8.41 -25.58
C ASP A 35 -12.17 9.18 -25.50
N VAL A 36 -12.06 10.50 -25.40
CA VAL A 36 -13.19 11.42 -25.25
C VAL A 36 -13.52 12.14 -26.57
N SER A 37 -13.07 11.61 -27.70
CA SER A 37 -13.33 12.20 -29.02
C SER A 37 -14.81 12.31 -29.33
N ASN A 38 -15.62 11.31 -28.94
CA ASN A 38 -17.07 11.33 -29.08
C ASN A 38 -17.73 12.25 -28.03
N PRO A 39 -18.37 13.37 -28.43
CA PRO A 39 -19.00 14.32 -27.51
C PRO A 39 -20.08 13.70 -26.61
N GLN A 40 -20.85 12.72 -27.09
CA GLN A 40 -21.94 12.10 -26.34
C GLN A 40 -21.41 11.30 -25.14
N LYS A 41 -20.19 10.77 -25.22
CA LYS A 41 -19.58 9.96 -24.15
C LYS A 41 -18.86 10.81 -23.09
N ARG A 42 -18.56 12.09 -23.39
CA ARG A 42 -17.76 12.97 -22.53
C ARG A 42 -18.35 13.17 -21.13
N PRO A 43 -19.65 13.44 -20.95
CA PRO A 43 -20.21 13.68 -19.61
C PRO A 43 -20.06 12.47 -18.70
N VAL A 44 -20.31 11.27 -19.25
CA VAL A 44 -20.20 9.99 -18.53
C VAL A 44 -18.76 9.75 -18.09
N PHE A 45 -17.79 9.92 -19.00
CA PHE A 45 -16.37 9.79 -18.66
C PHE A 45 -15.92 10.78 -17.60
N MET A 46 -16.34 12.05 -17.70
CA MET A 46 -15.99 13.08 -16.72
C MET A 46 -16.60 12.81 -15.34
N TYR A 47 -17.84 12.32 -15.31
CA TYR A 47 -18.49 11.89 -14.08
C TYR A 47 -17.70 10.77 -13.38
N HIS A 48 -17.40 9.68 -14.09
CA HIS A 48 -16.67 8.57 -13.48
C HIS A 48 -15.21 8.93 -13.16
N LYS A 49 -14.59 9.83 -13.92
CA LYS A 49 -13.28 10.41 -13.57
C LYS A 49 -13.35 11.13 -12.21
N GLY A 50 -14.35 11.98 -12.01
CA GLY A 50 -14.54 12.67 -10.73
C GLY A 50 -14.73 11.70 -9.56
N ASN A 51 -15.51 10.64 -9.78
CA ASN A 51 -15.68 9.57 -8.79
C ASN A 51 -14.33 8.89 -8.46
N ARG A 52 -13.51 8.55 -9.47
CA ARG A 52 -12.17 7.99 -9.26
C ARG A 52 -11.27 8.91 -8.42
N GLU A 53 -11.28 10.20 -8.72
CA GLU A 53 -10.48 11.18 -7.97
C GLU A 53 -10.93 11.27 -6.51
N SER A 54 -12.23 11.17 -6.24
CA SER A 54 -12.79 11.19 -4.89
C SER A 54 -12.31 10.01 -4.01
N ILE A 55 -12.05 8.85 -4.63
CA ILE A 55 -11.53 7.65 -3.96
C ILE A 55 -10.00 7.51 -4.06
N GLY A 56 -9.30 8.56 -4.52
CA GLY A 56 -7.84 8.64 -4.54
C GLY A 56 -7.13 8.04 -5.77
N TYR A 57 -7.89 7.61 -6.78
CA TYR A 57 -7.33 7.19 -8.08
C TYR A 57 -7.34 8.37 -9.05
N THR A 58 -6.20 9.07 -9.15
CA THR A 58 -6.11 10.35 -9.89
C THR A 58 -5.30 10.28 -11.19
N GLU A 59 -4.84 9.09 -11.56
CA GLU A 59 -3.92 8.92 -12.69
C GLU A 59 -4.69 8.43 -13.91
N ASP A 60 -5.12 9.38 -14.74
CA ASP A 60 -5.83 9.10 -15.98
C ASP A 60 -5.10 9.75 -17.17
N ILE A 61 -5.19 9.13 -18.33
CA ILE A 61 -4.69 9.63 -19.62
C ILE A 61 -5.92 9.84 -20.50
N VAL A 62 -6.16 11.08 -20.91
CA VAL A 62 -7.31 11.44 -21.74
C VAL A 62 -6.83 11.72 -23.16
N LEU A 63 -7.44 11.05 -24.12
CA LEU A 63 -7.20 11.22 -25.55
C LEU A 63 -8.35 12.01 -26.18
N ILE A 64 -8.02 12.96 -27.05
CA ILE A 64 -9.01 13.64 -27.88
C ILE A 64 -8.51 13.80 -29.32
N GLN A 65 -9.33 13.36 -30.26
CA GLN A 65 -9.16 13.62 -31.68
C GLN A 65 -9.61 15.05 -32.01
N THR A 66 -8.83 15.73 -32.84
CA THR A 66 -9.19 17.05 -33.36
C THR A 66 -9.13 17.08 -34.87
N ASN A 67 -10.06 17.83 -35.46
CA ASN A 67 -10.10 18.12 -36.90
C ASN A 67 -9.88 19.63 -37.20
N ALA A 68 -9.32 20.37 -36.22
CA ALA A 68 -9.10 21.85 -36.16
C ALA A 68 -10.18 22.65 -35.40
N GLY A 69 -9.75 23.62 -34.58
CA GLY A 69 -10.62 24.67 -34.01
C GLY A 69 -11.55 24.28 -32.85
N ASN A 70 -11.20 23.30 -32.01
CA ASN A 70 -12.13 22.78 -31.00
C ASN A 70 -12.12 23.56 -29.67
N ASP A 71 -13.23 24.24 -29.35
CA ASP A 71 -13.58 24.73 -28.00
C ASP A 71 -13.47 23.61 -26.96
N ALA A 72 -13.84 22.39 -27.34
CA ALA A 72 -13.75 21.21 -26.48
C ALA A 72 -12.33 20.94 -25.93
N ILE A 73 -11.27 21.28 -26.66
CA ILE A 73 -9.90 21.12 -26.14
C ILE A 73 -9.62 22.17 -25.07
N GLN A 74 -10.13 23.39 -25.23
CA GLN A 74 -9.99 24.45 -24.24
C GLN A 74 -10.78 24.10 -22.97
N ASP A 75 -12.00 23.59 -23.12
CA ASP A 75 -12.82 23.11 -22.00
C ASP A 75 -12.12 21.99 -21.23
N LEU A 76 -11.57 21.00 -21.94
CA LEU A 76 -10.82 19.91 -21.32
C LEU A 76 -9.53 20.37 -20.64
N LYS A 77 -8.86 21.39 -21.19
CA LYS A 77 -7.71 22.03 -20.53
C LYS A 77 -8.14 22.77 -19.26
N ALA A 78 -9.31 23.42 -19.26
CA ALA A 78 -9.88 24.06 -18.08
C ALA A 78 -10.23 23.05 -16.97
N CYS A 79 -10.58 21.81 -17.33
CA CYS A 79 -10.83 20.71 -16.38
C CYS A 79 -9.58 20.19 -15.64
N LYS A 80 -8.40 20.84 -15.77
CA LYS A 80 -7.13 20.47 -15.09
C LYS A 80 -6.74 19.00 -15.25
N ILE A 81 -7.01 18.43 -16.43
CA ILE A 81 -6.63 17.05 -16.75
C ILE A 81 -5.10 16.93 -16.74
N LYS A 82 -4.57 16.05 -15.88
CA LYS A 82 -3.11 15.91 -15.68
C LYS A 82 -2.37 15.51 -16.95
N ARG A 83 -2.97 14.63 -17.76
CA ARG A 83 -2.39 14.11 -19.01
C ARG A 83 -3.44 14.09 -20.10
N LEU A 84 -3.49 15.18 -20.85
CA LEU A 84 -4.31 15.31 -22.06
C LEU A 84 -3.40 15.10 -23.27
N VAL A 85 -3.70 14.10 -24.10
CA VAL A 85 -3.02 13.84 -25.36
C VAL A 85 -3.98 14.18 -26.49
N VAL A 86 -3.58 15.12 -27.33
CA VAL A 86 -4.36 15.56 -28.49
C VAL A 86 -3.79 14.90 -29.72
N TYR A 87 -4.62 14.20 -30.48
CA TYR A 87 -4.20 13.55 -31.71
C TYR A 87 -5.07 13.98 -32.90
N LEU A 88 -4.53 13.84 -34.10
CA LEU A 88 -5.29 13.96 -35.35
C LEU A 88 -5.14 12.65 -36.11
N TYR A 89 -6.25 12.10 -36.59
CA TYR A 89 -6.27 10.90 -37.41
C TYR A 89 -6.58 11.30 -38.85
N ASP A 90 -5.62 11.06 -39.73
CA ASP A 90 -5.82 11.18 -41.18
C ASP A 90 -6.31 9.84 -41.72
N GLU A 91 -7.60 9.78 -42.05
CA GLU A 91 -8.24 8.59 -42.62
C GLU A 91 -7.63 8.20 -43.97
N ALA A 92 -7.15 9.15 -44.76
CA ALA A 92 -6.62 8.90 -46.11
C ALA A 92 -5.24 8.24 -46.05
N GLN A 93 -4.40 8.66 -45.10
CA GLN A 93 -3.08 8.06 -44.90
C GLN A 93 -3.07 6.96 -43.84
N GLN A 94 -4.15 6.78 -43.09
CA GLN A 94 -4.23 5.90 -41.92
C GLN A 94 -3.14 6.26 -40.90
N VAL A 95 -2.90 7.57 -40.68
CA VAL A 95 -1.83 8.09 -39.83
C VAL A 95 -2.38 8.93 -38.67
N PHE A 96 -1.94 8.65 -37.44
CA PHE A 96 -2.08 9.52 -36.29
C PHE A 96 -0.93 10.52 -36.21
N TYR A 97 -1.28 11.76 -35.89
CA TYR A 97 -0.37 12.85 -35.57
C TYR A 97 -0.55 13.23 -34.11
N ASP A 98 0.55 13.42 -33.39
CA ASP A 98 0.52 13.92 -32.03
C ASP A 98 0.60 15.46 -32.05
N LEU A 99 -0.41 16.10 -31.45
CA LEU A 99 -0.55 17.56 -31.36
C LEU A 99 -0.40 18.05 -29.91
N THR A 100 0.03 17.19 -29.01
CA THR A 100 0.19 17.50 -27.57
C THR A 100 1.34 18.47 -27.31
N SER A 101 2.36 18.48 -28.19
CA SER A 101 3.51 19.39 -28.10
C SER A 101 3.48 20.43 -29.25
N PRO A 102 3.83 21.71 -28.99
CA PRO A 102 3.82 22.77 -29.99
C PRO A 102 4.84 22.59 -31.12
N SER A 103 5.79 21.68 -30.95
CA SER A 103 6.77 21.29 -31.95
C SER A 103 6.17 20.32 -32.97
N LEU A 104 5.53 20.89 -34.00
CA LEU A 104 5.31 20.38 -35.36
C LEU A 104 4.82 18.93 -35.55
N PHE A 105 3.64 18.82 -36.18
CA PHE A 105 3.11 17.70 -36.99
C PHE A 105 4.11 16.58 -37.33
N GLN A 106 4.40 15.69 -36.38
CA GLN A 106 5.23 14.51 -36.61
C GLN A 106 4.40 13.22 -36.46
N ARG A 107 4.74 12.24 -37.31
CA ARG A 107 3.98 11.01 -37.59
C ARG A 107 3.80 10.09 -36.36
N PHE A 108 2.94 9.08 -36.52
CA PHE A 108 2.59 7.95 -35.63
C PHE A 108 3.60 7.48 -34.57
N PRO A 109 4.92 7.33 -34.87
CA PRO A 109 5.89 6.89 -33.87
C PRO A 109 5.92 7.81 -32.63
N LEU A 110 5.61 9.10 -32.79
CA LEU A 110 5.62 10.05 -31.69
C LEU A 110 4.41 9.87 -30.76
N LEU A 111 3.20 9.66 -31.28
CA LEU A 111 2.01 9.42 -30.43
C LEU A 111 2.20 8.19 -29.54
N LYS A 112 2.75 7.10 -30.10
CA LYS A 112 3.11 5.91 -29.34
C LYS A 112 4.13 6.22 -28.24
N ASN A 113 5.13 7.05 -28.54
CA ASN A 113 6.13 7.47 -27.56
C ASN A 113 5.53 8.38 -26.49
N THR A 114 4.68 9.35 -26.83
CA THR A 114 4.00 10.23 -25.88
C THR A 114 3.08 9.47 -24.95
N LEU A 115 2.32 8.51 -25.49
CA LEU A 115 1.51 7.60 -24.68
C LEU A 115 2.38 6.77 -23.75
N LYS A 116 3.50 6.24 -24.24
CA LYS A 116 4.44 5.48 -23.42
C LYS A 116 5.06 6.34 -22.31
N THR A 117 5.50 7.57 -22.62
CA THR A 117 6.07 8.51 -21.63
C THR A 117 5.01 8.91 -20.60
N SER A 118 3.78 9.17 -21.04
CA SER A 118 2.65 9.49 -20.16
C SER A 118 2.33 8.33 -19.22
N LEU A 119 2.33 7.10 -19.74
CA LEU A 119 2.14 5.87 -18.96
C LEU A 119 3.28 5.65 -17.96
N GLU A 120 4.52 5.84 -18.38
CA GLU A 120 5.70 5.72 -17.50
C GLU A 120 5.69 6.76 -16.39
N ALA A 121 5.30 8.01 -16.69
CA ALA A 121 5.16 9.08 -15.70
C ALA A 121 4.02 8.82 -14.70
N ALA A 122 2.86 8.34 -15.18
CA ALA A 122 1.75 7.91 -14.33
C ALA A 122 2.19 6.75 -13.42
N SER A 123 2.84 5.74 -13.99
CA SER A 123 3.40 4.62 -13.24
C SER A 123 4.38 5.12 -12.17
N ALA A 124 5.27 6.06 -12.48
CA ALA A 124 6.24 6.59 -11.52
C ALA A 124 5.58 7.30 -10.32
N ILE A 125 4.49 8.03 -10.53
CA ILE A 125 3.73 8.68 -9.45
C ILE A 125 3.03 7.65 -8.57
N ILE A 126 2.35 6.67 -9.18
CA ILE A 126 1.69 5.57 -8.44
C ILE A 126 2.71 4.83 -7.59
N LYS A 127 3.88 4.56 -8.16
CA LYS A 127 5.01 3.92 -7.47
C LYS A 127 5.48 4.74 -6.27
N LYS A 128 5.64 6.06 -6.41
CA LYS A 128 6.03 6.92 -5.28
C LYS A 128 5.00 6.91 -4.15
N GLY A 129 3.71 6.86 -4.46
CA GLY A 129 2.62 6.85 -3.48
C GLY A 129 2.13 5.46 -3.07
N LEU A 130 2.76 4.38 -3.54
CA LEU A 130 2.21 3.03 -3.38
C LEU A 130 2.18 2.60 -1.91
N SER A 131 3.21 2.95 -1.14
CA SER A 131 3.23 2.68 0.30
C SER A 131 2.06 3.35 1.02
N ASP A 132 1.77 4.60 0.67
CA ASP A 132 0.74 5.39 1.32
C ASP A 132 -0.66 4.88 0.94
N ARG A 133 -0.83 4.45 -0.33
CA ARG A 133 -2.04 3.76 -0.78
C ARG A 133 -2.28 2.46 -0.01
N TYR A 134 -1.24 1.65 0.21
CA TYR A 134 -1.38 0.43 1.02
C TYR A 134 -1.76 0.74 2.47
N ILE A 135 -1.14 1.75 3.09
CA ILE A 135 -1.49 2.19 4.45
C ILE A 135 -2.94 2.68 4.51
N ALA A 136 -3.35 3.54 3.58
CA ALA A 136 -4.72 4.05 3.52
C ALA A 136 -5.74 2.92 3.34
N ARG A 137 -5.46 1.97 2.45
CA ARG A 137 -6.33 0.81 2.20
C ARG A 137 -6.44 -0.08 3.44
N MET A 138 -5.34 -0.31 4.16
CA MET A 138 -5.34 -1.05 5.41
C MET A 138 -6.18 -0.35 6.49
N THR A 139 -6.01 0.96 6.64
CA THR A 139 -6.78 1.79 7.57
C THR A 139 -8.28 1.76 7.26
N ALA A 140 -8.66 1.92 5.99
CA ALA A 140 -10.07 1.84 5.58
C ALA A 140 -10.67 0.44 5.83
N SER A 141 -9.96 -0.60 5.38
CA SER A 141 -10.43 -1.99 5.50
C SER A 141 -10.56 -2.45 6.96
N ARG A 142 -9.79 -1.84 7.88
CA ARG A 142 -9.90 -2.09 9.32
C ARG A 142 -11.28 -1.70 9.87
N TYR A 143 -11.97 -0.74 9.26
CA TYR A 143 -13.32 -0.33 9.66
C TYR A 143 -14.42 -1.08 8.90
N GLU A 144 -14.12 -1.55 7.68
CA GLU A 144 -15.11 -2.23 6.81
C GLU A 144 -15.24 -3.73 7.13
N ILE A 145 -14.13 -4.40 7.48
CA ILE A 145 -14.10 -5.87 7.59
C ILE A 145 -14.31 -6.29 9.04
N ASN A 146 -15.55 -6.55 9.45
CA ASN A 146 -15.91 -6.87 10.85
C ASN A 146 -15.46 -8.26 11.36
N ASP A 147 -14.71 -9.03 10.57
CA ASP A 147 -14.22 -10.36 10.91
C ASP A 147 -12.68 -10.42 10.89
N THR A 148 -12.10 -10.94 11.97
CA THR A 148 -10.64 -11.01 12.15
C THR A 148 -9.96 -11.94 11.13
N ALA A 149 -10.56 -13.08 10.80
CA ALA A 149 -9.97 -14.02 9.86
C ALA A 149 -10.00 -13.44 8.44
N LEU A 150 -11.09 -12.78 8.05
CA LEU A 150 -11.20 -12.09 6.77
C LEU A 150 -10.24 -10.90 6.68
N TYR A 151 -10.06 -10.13 7.76
CA TYR A 151 -9.11 -9.03 7.76
C TYR A 151 -7.66 -9.53 7.66
N LYS A 152 -7.32 -10.63 8.35
CA LYS A 152 -6.03 -11.32 8.19
C LYS A 152 -5.78 -11.75 6.75
N GLU A 153 -6.79 -12.37 6.13
CA GLU A 153 -6.70 -12.79 4.73
C GLU A 153 -6.51 -11.59 3.80
N PHE A 154 -7.24 -10.49 4.04
CA PHE A 154 -7.07 -9.23 3.32
C PHE A 154 -5.63 -8.71 3.42
N LEU A 155 -5.06 -8.63 4.61
CA LEU A 155 -3.68 -8.17 4.81
C LEU A 155 -2.69 -9.02 4.01
N TRP A 156 -2.83 -10.34 4.05
CA TRP A 156 -1.95 -11.25 3.31
C TRP A 156 -2.16 -11.15 1.80
N ASN A 157 -3.39 -11.30 1.32
CA ASN A 157 -3.70 -11.43 -0.11
C ASN A 157 -3.63 -10.09 -0.85
N LYS A 158 -4.04 -8.98 -0.22
CA LYS A 158 -4.10 -7.67 -0.87
C LYS A 158 -2.89 -6.78 -0.60
N ILE A 159 -2.11 -7.04 0.45
CA ILE A 159 -0.96 -6.21 0.83
C ILE A 159 0.34 -7.02 0.84
N CYS A 160 0.51 -7.96 1.78
CA CYS A 160 1.79 -8.63 1.97
C CYS A 160 2.26 -9.42 0.74
N ASN A 161 1.37 -10.19 0.09
CA ASN A 161 1.76 -10.94 -1.10
C ASN A 161 2.17 -9.99 -2.22
N LYS A 162 1.43 -8.88 -2.45
CA LYS A 162 1.84 -7.89 -3.45
C LYS A 162 3.24 -7.31 -3.17
N ILE A 163 3.52 -6.94 -1.93
CA ILE A 163 4.83 -6.40 -1.54
C ILE A 163 5.96 -7.43 -1.70
N PHE A 164 5.74 -8.68 -1.28
CA PHE A 164 6.81 -9.67 -1.15
C PHE A 164 6.97 -10.60 -2.34
N THR A 165 5.92 -10.91 -3.11
CA THR A 165 5.98 -11.84 -4.25
C THR A 165 6.01 -11.12 -5.60
N ASN A 166 5.44 -9.93 -5.72
CA ASN A 166 5.55 -9.13 -6.93
C ASN A 166 6.75 -8.20 -6.83
N LYS A 167 7.20 -7.64 -7.97
CA LYS A 167 8.36 -6.73 -8.11
C LYS A 167 8.20 -5.38 -7.36
N GLU A 168 7.44 -5.35 -6.28
CA GLU A 168 7.07 -4.22 -5.43
C GLU A 168 7.86 -4.17 -4.11
N GLN A 169 8.85 -5.04 -3.94
CA GLN A 169 9.74 -5.07 -2.78
C GLN A 169 10.40 -3.71 -2.46
N GLU A 170 10.65 -2.89 -3.49
CA GLU A 170 11.19 -1.52 -3.34
C GLU A 170 10.27 -0.59 -2.52
N TYR A 171 8.97 -0.89 -2.44
CA TYR A 171 7.96 -0.10 -1.73
C TYR A 171 7.76 -0.54 -0.27
N ALA A 172 8.52 -1.53 0.22
CA ALA A 172 8.57 -1.90 1.64
C ALA A 172 9.27 -0.80 2.47
N THR A 173 8.57 0.32 2.68
CA THR A 173 9.06 1.43 3.51
C THR A 173 8.95 1.09 5.00
N PRO A 174 9.77 1.70 5.88
CA PRO A 174 9.62 1.54 7.32
C PRO A 174 8.20 1.85 7.80
N ALA A 175 7.57 2.91 7.27
CA ALA A 175 6.20 3.27 7.62
C ALA A 175 5.18 2.18 7.25
N LEU A 176 5.27 1.61 6.04
CA LEU A 176 4.36 0.55 5.60
C LEU A 176 4.52 -0.72 6.45
N ILE A 177 5.76 -1.15 6.67
CA ILE A 177 6.04 -2.34 7.48
C ILE A 177 5.62 -2.12 8.94
N LEU A 178 5.87 -0.95 9.51
CA LEU A 178 5.45 -0.62 10.85
C LEU A 178 3.91 -0.68 10.99
N ASN A 179 3.17 -0.11 10.04
CA ASN A 179 1.71 -0.18 10.05
C ASN A 179 1.21 -1.63 9.87
N LEU A 180 1.87 -2.46 9.06
CA LEU A 180 1.55 -3.89 8.95
C LEU A 180 1.75 -4.63 10.28
N LEU A 181 2.87 -4.37 10.96
CA LEU A 181 3.15 -4.96 12.27
C LEU A 181 2.10 -4.56 13.30
N TYR A 182 1.67 -3.30 13.33
CA TYR A 182 0.56 -2.86 14.18
C TYR A 182 -0.76 -3.49 13.80
N ALA A 183 -1.05 -3.65 12.50
CA ALA A 183 -2.28 -4.28 12.04
C ALA A 183 -2.38 -5.76 12.44
N PHE A 184 -1.26 -6.51 12.44
CA PHE A 184 -1.25 -7.89 12.95
C PHE A 184 -1.21 -7.99 14.48
N ARG A 185 -0.54 -7.03 15.14
CA ARG A 185 -0.52 -6.95 16.60
C ARG A 185 -1.92 -6.72 17.17
N ASP A 186 -2.68 -5.81 16.55
CA ASP A 186 -4.02 -5.40 16.98
C ASP A 186 -5.05 -5.72 15.88
N ILE A 187 -5.11 -6.99 15.47
CA ILE A 187 -5.91 -7.47 14.34
C ILE A 187 -7.43 -7.43 14.59
N GLN A 188 -7.84 -7.00 15.78
CA GLN A 188 -9.25 -6.83 16.14
C GLN A 188 -9.88 -5.71 15.31
N VAL A 189 -10.99 -6.04 14.65
CA VAL A 189 -11.89 -5.07 14.05
C VAL A 189 -12.92 -4.68 15.09
N ARG A 190 -13.14 -3.37 15.24
CA ARG A 190 -14.10 -2.80 16.18
C ARG A 190 -15.49 -3.33 15.81
N LYS A 191 -16.04 -4.28 16.58
CA LYS A 191 -17.48 -4.59 16.50
C LYS A 191 -18.23 -3.38 17.02
N ILE A 192 -18.64 -2.48 16.13
CA ILE A 192 -19.66 -1.48 16.44
C ILE A 192 -21.00 -2.20 16.26
N VAL A 193 -21.69 -2.47 17.37
CA VAL A 193 -23.07 -2.95 17.37
C VAL A 193 -23.96 -1.74 17.71
N ASP A 194 -25.06 -1.60 16.95
CA ASP A 194 -25.85 -0.38 16.82
C ASP A 194 -27.01 -0.22 17.86
N VAL A 195 -27.44 1.03 17.99
CA VAL A 195 -28.66 1.70 18.53
C VAL A 195 -29.22 1.46 19.95
N ASN A 196 -29.03 0.34 20.64
CA ASN A 196 -29.82 0.10 21.88
C ASN A 196 -29.16 0.48 23.22
N GLY A 197 -28.16 1.36 23.22
CA GLY A 197 -27.77 2.13 24.41
C GLY A 197 -27.20 1.35 25.61
N ILE A 198 -26.92 0.04 25.48
CA ILE A 198 -26.18 -0.72 26.49
C ILE A 198 -24.79 -0.99 25.93
N THR A 199 -23.85 -0.08 26.21
CA THR A 199 -22.42 -0.32 26.04
C THR A 199 -22.00 -1.47 26.96
N MET A 200 -22.08 -2.69 26.45
CA MET A 200 -21.25 -3.77 26.98
C MET A 200 -19.85 -3.50 26.46
N PHE A 201 -18.98 -2.96 27.31
CA PHE A 201 -17.53 -3.06 27.13
C PHE A 201 -17.20 -4.56 27.09
N SER A 202 -17.38 -5.21 25.94
CA SER A 202 -16.70 -6.47 25.68
C SER A 202 -15.23 -6.13 25.73
N ILE A 203 -14.61 -6.44 26.88
CA ILE A 203 -13.16 -6.43 27.08
C ILE A 203 -12.61 -7.11 25.82
N PRO A 204 -11.88 -6.39 24.95
CA PRO A 204 -11.40 -7.01 23.72
C PRO A 204 -10.50 -8.16 24.16
N MET A 205 -10.93 -9.39 23.89
CA MET A 205 -10.03 -10.53 23.89
C MET A 205 -9.10 -10.27 22.72
N LEU A 206 -8.01 -9.54 22.98
CA LEU A 206 -7.01 -9.12 22.01
C LEU A 206 -6.56 -10.36 21.22
N SER A 207 -7.16 -10.59 20.04
CA SER A 207 -6.56 -11.50 19.07
C SER A 207 -5.34 -10.79 18.52
N GLN A 208 -4.17 -11.37 18.73
CA GLN A 208 -2.88 -10.82 18.31
C GLN A 208 -2.21 -11.91 17.47
N ASP A 209 -1.77 -11.56 16.27
CA ASP A 209 -1.21 -12.52 15.32
C ASP A 209 0.31 -12.36 15.20
N TYR A 210 1.00 -12.76 16.27
CA TYR A 210 2.46 -12.69 16.33
C TYR A 210 3.15 -13.57 15.28
N GLU A 211 2.52 -14.67 14.87
CA GLU A 211 3.04 -15.54 13.81
C GLU A 211 3.08 -14.78 12.48
N SER A 212 2.01 -14.07 12.12
CA SER A 212 2.02 -13.23 10.92
C SER A 212 3.03 -12.08 11.02
N MET A 213 3.19 -11.44 12.19
CA MET A 213 4.21 -10.41 12.39
C MET A 213 5.62 -10.96 12.08
N ILE A 214 5.97 -12.11 12.68
CA ILE A 214 7.27 -12.75 12.47
C ILE A 214 7.45 -13.13 11.00
N LYS A 215 6.43 -13.70 10.35
CA LYS A 215 6.47 -14.05 8.93
C LYS A 215 6.71 -12.85 8.02
N VAL A 216 6.12 -11.68 8.33
CA VAL A 216 6.40 -10.42 7.61
C VAL A 216 7.86 -10.01 7.78
N ILE A 217 8.38 -10.06 9.01
CA ILE A 217 9.77 -9.68 9.32
C ILE A 217 10.77 -10.62 8.63
N GLU A 218 10.53 -11.92 8.68
CA GLU A 218 11.41 -12.91 8.04
C GLU A 218 11.42 -12.74 6.51
N LYS A 219 10.27 -12.44 5.89
CA LYS A 219 10.23 -12.06 4.47
C LYS A 219 11.03 -10.79 4.18
N CYS A 220 11.00 -9.79 5.06
CA CYS A 220 11.83 -8.59 4.92
C CYS A 220 13.33 -8.90 5.04
N LYS A 221 13.72 -9.80 5.96
CA LYS A 221 15.12 -10.22 6.17
C LYS A 221 15.70 -11.02 5.00
N GLN A 222 14.87 -11.74 4.24
CA GLN A 222 15.30 -12.46 3.04
C GLN A 222 15.84 -11.54 1.93
N SER A 223 15.53 -10.24 1.97
CA SER A 223 16.04 -9.24 1.03
C SER A 223 16.97 -8.27 1.73
N ASP A 224 18.26 -8.34 1.42
CA ASP A 224 19.28 -7.44 1.98
C ASP A 224 18.96 -5.96 1.74
N VAL A 225 18.36 -5.64 0.58
CA VAL A 225 17.98 -4.27 0.22
C VAL A 225 16.88 -3.74 1.15
N ILE A 226 15.85 -4.56 1.38
CA ILE A 226 14.74 -4.20 2.28
C ILE A 226 15.26 -4.12 3.72
N TRP A 227 15.98 -5.15 4.18
CA TRP A 227 16.42 -5.22 5.56
C TRP A 227 17.38 -4.09 5.93
N LYS A 228 18.32 -3.72 5.04
CA LYS A 228 19.20 -2.55 5.26
C LYS A 228 18.42 -1.25 5.49
N LYS A 229 17.24 -1.10 4.88
CA LYS A 229 16.36 0.06 5.06
C LYS A 229 15.55 0.00 6.36
N LEU A 230 15.17 -1.20 6.81
CA LEU A 230 14.28 -1.40 7.96
C LEU A 230 15.03 -1.56 9.29
N ALA A 231 16.17 -2.27 9.29
CA ALA A 231 16.95 -2.60 10.48
C ALA A 231 17.37 -1.39 11.34
N PRO A 232 17.63 -0.19 10.78
CA PRO A 232 17.92 1.00 11.58
C PRO A 232 16.73 1.56 12.36
N ASN A 233 15.49 1.15 12.05
CA ASN A 233 14.30 1.68 12.71
C ASN A 233 14.06 0.98 14.06
N PRO A 234 14.19 1.69 15.21
CA PRO A 234 14.14 1.07 16.53
C PRO A 234 12.77 0.44 16.84
N MET A 235 11.67 1.02 16.34
CA MET A 235 10.33 0.45 16.56
C MET A 235 10.12 -0.86 15.81
N ILE A 236 10.66 -1.00 14.60
CA ILE A 236 10.61 -2.27 13.87
C ILE A 236 11.40 -3.34 14.61
N VAL A 237 12.58 -3.00 15.12
CA VAL A 237 13.42 -3.91 15.89
C VAL A 237 12.74 -4.31 17.20
N TYR A 238 12.15 -3.35 17.93
CA TYR A 238 11.37 -3.59 19.13
C TYR A 238 10.18 -4.52 18.86
N LEU A 239 9.34 -4.22 17.86
CA LEU A 239 8.17 -5.03 17.52
C LEU A 239 8.56 -6.44 17.05
N THR A 240 9.74 -6.58 16.44
CA THR A 240 10.31 -7.90 16.11
C THR A 240 10.59 -8.71 17.36
N ALA A 241 11.35 -8.15 18.31
CA ALA A 241 11.65 -8.82 19.57
C ALA A 241 10.38 -9.10 20.39
N PHE A 242 9.44 -8.15 20.39
CA PHE A 242 8.15 -8.29 21.05
C PHE A 242 7.34 -9.46 20.47
N ALA A 243 7.26 -9.58 19.15
CA ALA A 243 6.54 -10.68 18.51
C ALA A 243 7.14 -12.04 18.87
N TYR A 244 8.47 -12.16 18.84
CA TYR A 244 9.17 -13.38 19.28
C TYR A 244 8.88 -13.69 20.76
N SER A 245 9.05 -12.72 21.66
CA SER A 245 8.78 -12.87 23.08
C SER A 245 7.35 -13.36 23.38
N ARG A 246 6.36 -12.84 22.64
CA ARG A 246 4.95 -13.17 22.87
C ARG A 246 4.49 -14.48 22.20
N ARG A 247 5.09 -14.87 21.07
CA ARG A 247 4.84 -16.18 20.46
C ARG A 247 5.35 -17.31 21.36
N ASN A 248 6.52 -17.10 21.99
CA ASN A 248 7.12 -18.03 22.94
C ASN A 248 7.28 -19.47 22.42
N ALA A 249 7.63 -19.63 21.14
CA ALA A 249 8.08 -20.93 20.63
C ALA A 249 9.54 -21.21 21.08
N GLU A 250 9.98 -22.45 20.91
CA GLU A 250 11.34 -22.86 21.27
C GLU A 250 12.40 -21.95 20.61
N GLY A 251 13.28 -21.35 21.43
CA GLY A 251 14.33 -20.43 21.01
C GLY A 251 13.88 -18.99 20.69
N ASP A 252 12.57 -18.67 20.76
CA ASP A 252 12.09 -17.32 20.43
C ASP A 252 12.56 -16.26 21.41
N ARG A 253 12.55 -16.57 22.72
CA ARG A 253 13.00 -15.63 23.74
C ARG A 253 14.49 -15.34 23.64
N ASP A 254 15.30 -16.33 23.28
CA ASP A 254 16.73 -16.12 23.04
C ASP A 254 16.96 -15.22 21.83
N ARG A 255 16.21 -15.42 20.74
CA ARG A 255 16.24 -14.52 19.58
C ARG A 255 15.77 -13.11 19.93
N ALA A 256 14.74 -12.97 20.76
CA ALA A 256 14.26 -11.67 21.22
C ALA A 256 15.34 -10.93 22.03
N LEU A 257 16.00 -11.60 22.97
CA LEU A 257 17.11 -11.05 23.75
C LEU A 257 18.30 -10.68 22.86
N GLN A 258 18.71 -11.55 21.94
CA GLN A 258 19.76 -11.25 20.96
C GLN A 258 19.47 -10.01 20.10
N ILE A 259 18.20 -9.66 19.91
CA ILE A 259 17.79 -8.45 19.19
C ILE A 259 17.81 -7.24 20.13
N LEU A 260 17.30 -7.38 21.36
CA LEU A 260 17.20 -6.29 22.33
C LEU A 260 18.56 -5.86 22.89
N GLU A 261 19.46 -6.80 23.12
CA GLU A 261 20.81 -6.55 23.67
C GLU A 261 21.76 -5.93 22.65
N LYS A 262 21.38 -5.89 21.36
CA LYS A 262 22.21 -5.24 20.35
C LYS A 262 22.33 -3.75 20.65
N PRO A 263 23.56 -3.17 20.58
CA PRO A 263 23.78 -1.74 20.81
C PRO A 263 22.97 -0.82 19.90
N THR A 264 22.50 -1.33 18.75
CA THR A 264 21.63 -0.60 17.82
C THR A 264 20.20 -0.41 18.33
N THR A 265 19.74 -1.27 19.23
CA THR A 265 18.37 -1.25 19.79
C THR A 265 18.33 -0.45 21.10
N THR A 266 19.46 -0.35 21.79
CA THR A 266 19.68 0.35 23.07
C THR A 266 20.49 1.66 22.92
N ARG A 267 20.47 2.28 21.74
CA ARG A 267 21.61 3.05 21.21
C ARG A 267 21.93 4.40 21.93
N LYS A 268 23.14 4.42 22.51
CA LYS A 268 24.26 5.39 22.42
C LYS A 268 24.39 6.67 23.24
N THR A 269 23.44 7.09 24.07
CA THR A 269 23.72 7.98 25.22
C THR A 269 22.70 7.72 26.32
N GLU A 270 23.03 8.01 27.58
CA GLU A 270 22.13 7.84 28.74
C GLU A 270 20.76 8.53 28.55
N ASN A 271 20.63 9.48 27.61
CA ASN A 271 19.42 10.24 27.34
C ASN A 271 18.54 9.72 26.18
N GLU A 272 18.95 8.66 25.45
CA GLU A 272 18.23 8.14 24.26
C GLU A 272 17.88 6.63 24.34
N GLN A 273 17.99 6.01 25.51
CA GLN A 273 17.59 4.62 25.67
C GLN A 273 16.07 4.46 25.50
N SER A 274 15.64 3.52 24.67
CA SER A 274 14.23 3.14 24.59
C SER A 274 13.84 2.38 25.86
N ASN A 275 13.19 3.06 26.79
CA ASN A 275 12.66 2.46 28.02
C ASN A 275 11.84 1.19 27.73
N ASP A 276 11.08 1.19 26.64
CA ASP A 276 10.27 0.03 26.22
C ASP A 276 11.12 -1.20 25.91
N ALA A 277 12.27 -1.03 25.25
CA ALA A 277 13.17 -2.13 24.90
C ALA A 277 13.83 -2.73 26.16
N ILE A 278 14.25 -1.88 27.10
CA ILE A 278 14.82 -2.31 28.39
C ILE A 278 13.74 -3.04 29.21
N CYS A 279 12.55 -2.46 29.32
CA CYS A 279 11.43 -3.10 30.02
C CYS A 279 11.05 -4.45 29.41
N LEU A 280 11.10 -4.58 28.08
CA LEU A 280 10.84 -5.86 27.42
C LEU A 280 11.95 -6.87 27.69
N CYS A 281 13.22 -6.44 27.69
CA CYS A 281 14.35 -7.29 28.05
C CYS A 281 14.20 -7.84 29.48
N GLY A 282 13.98 -6.95 30.45
CA GLY A 282 13.74 -7.33 31.85
C GLY A 282 12.51 -8.22 32.00
N ARG A 283 11.43 -7.98 31.25
CA ARG A 283 10.25 -8.85 31.23
C ARG A 283 10.60 -10.27 30.74
N ILE A 284 11.35 -10.40 29.65
CA ILE A 284 11.74 -11.72 29.13
C ILE A 284 12.59 -12.49 30.14
N TYR A 285 13.57 -11.83 30.77
CA TYR A 285 14.40 -12.44 31.80
C TYR A 285 13.60 -12.84 33.04
N LYS A 286 12.69 -11.99 33.49
CA LYS A 286 11.76 -12.32 34.57
C LYS A 286 10.89 -13.52 34.22
N ASP A 287 10.35 -13.57 33.00
CA ASP A 287 9.49 -14.67 32.55
C ASP A 287 10.28 -16.00 32.53
N LYS A 288 11.54 -16.00 32.03
CA LYS A 288 12.45 -17.16 32.10
C LYS A 288 12.71 -17.62 33.54
N PHE A 289 12.95 -16.69 34.47
CA PHE A 289 13.13 -17.01 35.88
C PHE A 289 11.87 -17.62 36.50
N THR A 290 10.69 -17.09 36.20
CA THR A 290 9.43 -17.63 36.71
C THR A 290 9.12 -19.02 36.15
N GLU A 291 9.42 -19.27 34.89
CA GLU A 291 9.15 -20.55 34.23
C GLU A 291 10.16 -21.64 34.57
N SER A 292 11.36 -21.26 35.03
CA SER A 292 12.33 -22.19 35.62
C SER A 292 12.03 -22.52 37.09
N ASN A 293 10.80 -22.30 37.58
CA ASN A 293 10.43 -22.48 38.99
C ASN A 293 11.37 -21.74 39.96
N PHE A 294 11.82 -20.54 39.58
CA PHE A 294 12.70 -19.68 40.39
C PHE A 294 14.14 -20.21 40.60
N GLU A 295 14.59 -21.13 39.74
CA GLU A 295 15.94 -21.70 39.80
C GLU A 295 16.98 -20.89 39.01
N ASP A 296 16.61 -20.27 37.88
CA ASP A 296 17.52 -19.51 37.02
C ASP A 296 17.89 -18.14 37.62
N LYS A 297 18.85 -18.14 38.55
CA LYS A 297 19.36 -16.94 39.21
C LYS A 297 20.12 -16.00 38.26
N GLU A 298 20.63 -16.51 37.14
CA GLU A 298 21.32 -15.67 36.14
C GLU A 298 20.30 -14.77 35.44
N SER A 299 19.18 -15.34 34.99
CA SER A 299 18.07 -14.56 34.42
C SER A 299 17.50 -13.56 35.44
N LEU A 300 17.42 -13.93 36.72
CA LEU A 300 17.02 -12.98 37.77
C LEU A 300 17.96 -11.79 37.86
N ALA A 301 19.28 -12.02 37.92
CA ALA A 301 20.27 -10.94 37.98
C ALA A 301 20.16 -10.00 36.77
N LYS A 302 20.06 -10.56 35.56
CA LYS A 302 19.90 -9.81 34.31
C LYS A 302 18.57 -9.06 34.19
N SER A 303 17.54 -9.45 34.94
CA SER A 303 16.26 -8.73 34.96
C SER A 303 16.27 -7.46 35.83
N ILE A 304 17.25 -7.37 36.74
CA ILE A 304 17.40 -6.28 37.71
C ILE A 304 18.41 -5.24 37.23
N GLU A 305 19.44 -5.67 36.49
CA GLU A 305 20.41 -4.81 35.79
C GLU A 305 19.75 -3.88 34.77
#